data_AF-A0A8J6Z0J7-F1
#
_entry.id   AF-A0A8J6Z0J7-F1
#
_cell.length_a   1.000
_cell.length_b   1.000
_cell.length_c   1.000
_cell.angle_alpha   90.00
_cell.angle_beta   90.00
_cell.angle_gamma   90.00
#
_symmetry.space_group_name_H-M   'P 1'
#
loop_
_entity.id
_entity.type
_entity.pdbx_description
1 polymer ?
#
loop_
_entity_poly.entity_id
_entity_poly.type
_entity_poly.pdbx_seq_one_letter_code
_entity_poly.pdbx_strand_id
1 'polypeptide(L)' 'LFRSYQTPDAAAAQERLARHRIWSRVFPWSPHWLRLGLPGNGAEWARLEAALA' A
#
# COMPACT_ATOMS: atom_id res chain seq x y z
N LEU A 1 3.65 7.64 10.64
CA LEU A 1 4.10 8.46 9.49
C LEU A 1 3.61 7.79 8.19
N PHE A 2 3.23 8.56 7.16
CA PHE A 2 2.71 8.02 5.89
C PHE A 2 3.62 8.40 4.73
N ARG A 3 3.67 7.56 3.69
CA ARG A 3 4.32 7.88 2.40
C ARG A 3 3.34 7.73 1.26
N SER A 4 3.56 8.53 0.22
CA SER A 4 2.84 8.42 -1.05
C SER A 4 3.75 7.75 -2.07
N TYR A 5 3.19 6.82 -2.83
CA TYR A 5 3.86 6.05 -3.86
C TYR A 5 3.08 6.20 -5.16
N GLN A 6 3.81 6.18 -6.27
CA GLN A 6 3.23 6.03 -7.59
C GLN A 6 3.24 4.55 -7.97
N THR A 7 2.15 4.08 -8.55
CA THR A 7 1.93 2.68 -8.93
C THR A 7 1.34 2.64 -10.35
N PRO A 8 1.53 1.55 -11.10
CA PRO A 8 0.88 1.40 -12.40
C PRO A 8 -0.66 1.42 -12.28
N ASP A 9 -1.19 0.79 -11.23
CA ASP A 9 -2.60 0.77 -10.88
C ASP A 9 -2.76 0.82 -9.35
N ALA A 10 -3.23 1.97 -8.84
CA ALA A 10 -3.39 2.20 -7.41
C ALA A 10 -4.55 1.40 -6.82
N ALA A 11 -5.61 1.14 -7.60
CA ALA A 11 -6.76 0.37 -7.16
C ALA A 11 -6.39 -1.11 -6.99
N ALA A 12 -5.72 -1.69 -7.98
CA ALA A 12 -5.20 -3.06 -7.90
C ALA A 12 -4.20 -3.22 -6.75
N ALA A 13 -3.30 -2.24 -6.56
CA ALA A 13 -2.37 -2.24 -5.45
C ALA A 13 -3.08 -2.16 -4.09
N GLN A 14 -4.11 -1.30 -3.96
CA GLN A 14 -4.91 -1.20 -2.74
C GLN A 14 -5.64 -2.50 -2.43
N GLU A 15 -6.24 -3.14 -3.43
CA GLU A 15 -6.95 -4.40 -3.25
C GLU A 15 -5.99 -5.50 -2.77
N ARG A 16 -4.80 -5.59 -3.37
CA ARG A 16 -3.77 -6.54 -2.93
C ARG A 16 -3.38 -6.29 -1.48
N LEU A 17 -3.09 -5.05 -1.10
CA LEU A 17 -2.76 -4.70 0.29
C LEU A 17 -3.93 -5.01 1.26
N ALA A 18 -5.17 -4.75 0.85
CA ALA A 18 -6.36 -5.01 1.66
C ALA A 18 -6.54 -6.52 1.96
N ARG A 19 -6.23 -7.41 1.01
CA ARG A 19 -6.23 -8.87 1.22
C ARG A 19 -5.25 -9.30 2.32
N HIS A 20 -4.13 -8.60 2.45
CA HIS A 20 -3.14 -8.83 3.51
C HIS A 20 -3.41 -8.00 4.79
N ARG A 21 -4.60 -7.39 4.91
CA ARG A 21 -4.99 -6.55 6.05
C ARG A 21 -4.07 -5.33 6.25
N ILE A 22 -3.48 -4.84 5.16
CA ILE A 22 -2.66 -3.62 5.15
C ILE A 22 -3.53 -2.47 4.63
N TRP A 23 -3.75 -1.47 5.50
CA TRP A 23 -4.59 -0.34 5.15
C TRP A 23 -3.82 0.67 4.29
N SER A 24 -4.38 1.01 3.14
CA SER A 24 -3.85 2.00 2.20
C SER A 24 -4.98 2.85 1.62
N ARG A 25 -4.62 4.01 1.06
CA ARG A 25 -5.58 4.97 0.49
C ARG A 25 -5.20 5.34 -0.93
N VAL A 26 -6.13 5.14 -1.85
CA VAL A 26 -6.05 5.65 -3.24
C VAL A 26 -6.64 7.05 -3.33
N PHE A 27 -6.36 7.74 -4.44
CA PHE A 27 -6.87 9.09 -4.70
C PHE A 27 -7.86 9.07 -5.87
N PRO A 28 -9.08 9.63 -5.72
CA PRO A 28 -10.10 9.57 -6.78
C PRO A 28 -9.72 10.35 -8.05
N TRP A 29 -8.80 11.30 -7.93
CA TRP A 29 -8.32 12.13 -9.04
C TRP A 29 -7.04 11.57 -9.70
N SER A 30 -6.50 10.45 -9.24
CA SER A 30 -5.36 9.81 -9.91
C SER A 30 -5.36 8.29 -9.79
N PRO A 31 -5.31 7.57 -10.92
CA PRO A 31 -5.26 6.11 -10.91
C PRO A 31 -3.90 5.55 -10.46
N HIS A 32 -2.88 6.40 -10.27
CA HIS A 32 -1.51 5.95 -10.00
C HIS A 32 -1.06 6.24 -8.56
N TRP A 33 -1.72 7.15 -7.85
CA TRP A 33 -1.30 7.55 -6.51
C TRP A 33 -1.88 6.65 -5.43
N LEU A 34 -1.01 6.16 -4.56
CA LEU A 34 -1.34 5.38 -3.36
C LEU A 34 -0.63 5.96 -2.14
N ARG A 35 -1.35 6.10 -1.02
CA ARG A 35 -0.79 6.43 0.29
C ARG A 35 -0.77 5.21 1.19
N LEU A 36 0.37 4.95 1.80
CA LEU A 36 0.61 3.81 2.69
C LEU A 36 1.18 4.28 4.04
N GLY A 37 0.72 3.68 5.13
CA GLY A 37 1.33 3.85 6.45
C GLY A 37 2.69 3.16 6.52
N LEU A 38 3.69 3.82 7.10
CA LEU A 38 4.99 3.19 7.27
C LEU A 38 4.94 2.12 8.37
N PRO A 39 5.43 0.89 8.10
CA PRO A 39 5.62 -0.13 9.13
C PRO A 39 6.51 0.37 10.26
N GLY A 40 6.13 0.11 11.50
CA GLY A 40 6.85 0.52 12.70
C GLY A 40 7.92 -0.48 13.17
N ASN A 41 7.86 -1.73 12.72
CA ASN A 41 8.82 -2.79 13.09
C ASN A 41 9.10 -3.75 11.92
N GLY A 42 10.13 -4.59 12.08
CA GLY A 42 10.57 -5.53 11.03
C GLY A 42 9.52 -6.57 10.62
N ALA A 43 8.66 -7.00 11.54
CA ALA A 43 7.60 -7.95 11.22
C ALA A 43 6.52 -7.33 10.32
N GLU A 44 6.19 -6.05 10.55
CA GLU A 44 5.28 -5.32 9.67
C GLU A 44 5.88 -5.04 8.29
N TRP A 45 7.20 -4.85 8.20
CA TRP A 45 7.93 -4.78 6.92
C TRP A 45 7.87 -6.10 6.17
N ALA A 46 8.14 -7.23 6.82
CA ALA A 46 8.01 -8.55 6.20
C ALA A 46 6.58 -8.83 5.70
N ARG A 47 5.56 -8.40 6.45
CA ARG A 47 4.15 -8.50 6.01
C ARG A 47 3.89 -7.65 4.76
N LEU A 48 4.47 -6.45 4.68
CA LEU A 48 4.36 -5.60 3.50
C LEU A 48 5.05 -6.23 2.28
N GLU A 49 6.25 -6.78 2.46
CA GLU A 49 6.98 -7.48 1.40
C GLU A 49 6.18 -8.68 0.88
N ALA A 50 5.62 -9.50 1.77
CA ALA A 50 4.78 -10.63 1.39
C ALA A 50 3.50 -10.22 0.64
N ALA A 51 2.98 -9.02 0.88
CA ALA A 51 1.83 -8.48 0.16
C ALA A 51 2.20 -7.83 -1.19
N LEU A 52 3.49 -7.58 -1.44
CA LEU A 52 3.99 -6.95 -2.66
C LEU A 52 4.64 -7.95 -3.64
N ALA A 53 5.05 -9.12 -3.15
CA ALA A 53 5.45 -10.27 -3.96
C ALA A 53 4.32 -10.71 -4.92
#